data_AF-A0A157PK65-F1
#
_entry.id   AF-A0A157PK65-F1
#
_cell.length_a   1.000
_cell.length_b   1.000
_cell.length_c   1.000
_cell.angle_alpha   90.00
_cell.angle_beta   90.00
_cell.angle_gamma   90.00
#
_symmetry.space_group_name_H-M   'P 1'
#
loop_
_entity.id
_entity.type
_entity.pdbx_description
1 polymer ?
#
loop_
_entity_poly.entity_id
_entity_poly.type
_entity_poly.pdbx_seq_one_letter_code
_entity_poly.pdbx_strand_id
1 'polypeptide(L)'
;MLAAAQVNWGADQVASIEIARPGTPSAVVELRRRGAASLLDRGASERMRFSGADGQPLPVPAAADASDPGMVYNVMTALHLIRFADPLVRWIFFFLGLTGTFMAASGLVLWVVKREPERKKLGRTPASHRLVQILNVAGIAGMTAAIGALFWANRLIPADLAGRSGREIQAFFVVWGLCLLHATTRPHRAAWREQLWFGAALFGLAPVLNAWTGTVHLGQAIQQGNALLAGIDLTLLALGITLAAIARKVGMHRPLTARRPQARSPAATHREAEA
;
A
#
# COMPACT_ATOMS: atom_id res chain seq x y z
N MET A 1 -19.30 -24.79 -23.25
CA MET A 1 -18.17 -23.86 -23.03
C MET A 1 -17.29 -24.31 -21.85
N LEU A 2 -17.77 -24.28 -20.60
CA LEU A 2 -16.98 -24.68 -19.43
C LEU A 2 -16.48 -26.13 -19.46
N ALA A 3 -17.34 -27.08 -19.86
CA ALA A 3 -16.93 -28.48 -20.03
C ALA A 3 -15.82 -28.64 -21.09
N ALA A 4 -15.89 -27.89 -22.20
CA ALA A 4 -14.86 -27.92 -23.24
C ALA A 4 -13.51 -27.35 -22.73
N ALA A 5 -13.56 -26.30 -21.91
CA ALA A 5 -12.37 -25.77 -21.25
C ALA A 5 -11.80 -26.75 -20.20
N GLN A 6 -12.65 -27.46 -19.46
CA GLN A 6 -12.21 -28.48 -18.50
C GLN A 6 -11.59 -29.71 -19.17
N VAL A 7 -12.08 -30.11 -20.35
CA VAL A 7 -11.47 -31.19 -21.14
C VAL A 7 -10.08 -30.80 -21.64
N ASN A 8 -9.89 -29.56 -22.09
CA ASN A 8 -8.61 -29.10 -22.63
C ASN A 8 -7.59 -28.71 -21.55
N TRP A 9 -8.02 -28.04 -20.47
CA TRP A 9 -7.12 -27.50 -19.45
C TRP A 9 -7.08 -28.33 -18.17
N GLY A 10 -8.06 -29.19 -17.93
CA GLY A 10 -8.27 -29.90 -16.67
C GLY A 10 -9.29 -29.21 -15.75
N ALA A 11 -9.74 -29.93 -14.72
CA ALA A 11 -10.65 -29.39 -13.70
C ALA A 11 -10.00 -28.22 -12.94
N ASP A 12 -10.80 -27.21 -12.59
CA ASP A 12 -10.40 -26.00 -11.83
C ASP A 12 -9.28 -25.16 -12.44
N GLN A 13 -9.07 -25.27 -13.75
CA GLN A 13 -8.05 -24.49 -14.46
C GLN A 13 -8.62 -23.23 -15.13
N VAL A 14 -9.90 -22.91 -14.96
CA VAL A 14 -10.48 -21.64 -15.43
C VAL A 14 -10.30 -20.58 -14.35
N ALA A 15 -9.55 -19.52 -14.64
CA ALA A 15 -9.30 -18.42 -13.71
C ALA A 15 -10.31 -17.28 -13.81
N SER A 16 -10.82 -17.00 -15.00
CA SER A 16 -11.82 -15.95 -15.21
C SER A 16 -12.65 -16.21 -16.45
N ILE A 17 -13.88 -15.70 -16.42
CA ILE A 17 -14.83 -15.68 -17.53
C ILE A 17 -15.14 -14.22 -17.81
N GLU A 18 -14.87 -13.75 -19.00
CA GLU A 18 -15.17 -12.39 -19.44
C GLU A 18 -16.21 -12.45 -20.56
N ILE A 19 -17.27 -11.65 -20.43
CA ILE A 19 -18.35 -11.59 -21.43
C ILE A 19 -18.30 -10.21 -22.07
N ALA A 20 -17.86 -10.17 -23.33
CA ALA A 20 -17.88 -8.95 -24.13
C ALA A 20 -19.22 -8.80 -24.84
N ARG A 21 -19.77 -7.57 -24.85
CA ARG A 21 -21.06 -7.20 -25.48
C ARG A 21 -22.24 -8.08 -25.02
N PRO A 22 -22.49 -8.16 -23.69
CA PRO A 22 -23.60 -8.95 -23.16
C PRO A 22 -24.94 -8.50 -23.74
N GLY A 23 -25.85 -9.45 -24.00
CA GLY A 23 -27.20 -9.17 -24.50
C GLY A 23 -27.30 -8.82 -25.99
N THR A 24 -26.20 -8.97 -26.76
CA THR A 24 -26.22 -8.80 -28.22
C THR A 24 -26.01 -10.14 -28.93
N PRO A 25 -26.49 -10.30 -30.19
CA PRO A 25 -26.16 -11.47 -31.02
C PRO A 25 -24.64 -11.65 -31.24
N SER A 26 -23.88 -10.58 -31.04
CA SER A 26 -22.43 -10.54 -31.16
C SER A 26 -21.69 -10.77 -29.83
N ALA A 27 -22.37 -11.27 -28.80
CA ALA A 27 -21.76 -11.57 -27.52
C ALA A 27 -20.58 -12.55 -27.68
N VAL A 28 -19.49 -12.31 -26.95
CA VAL A 28 -18.32 -13.19 -26.95
C VAL A 28 -18.00 -13.57 -25.53
N VAL A 29 -17.92 -14.87 -25.26
CA VAL A 29 -17.51 -15.41 -23.96
C VAL A 29 -16.05 -15.83 -24.08
N GLU A 30 -15.17 -15.20 -23.31
CA GLU A 30 -13.75 -15.53 -23.22
C GLU A 30 -13.46 -16.23 -21.88
N LEU A 31 -12.96 -17.46 -21.96
CA LEU A 31 -12.42 -18.21 -20.83
C LEU A 31 -10.90 -18.02 -20.79
N ARG A 32 -10.35 -17.73 -19.61
CA ARG A 32 -8.90 -17.66 -19.38
C ARG A 32 -8.44 -18.76 -18.43
N ARG A 33 -7.37 -19.46 -18.80
CA ARG A 33 -6.73 -20.46 -17.96
C ARG A 33 -6.03 -19.83 -16.74
N ARG A 34 -5.98 -20.58 -15.64
CA ARG A 34 -5.29 -20.25 -14.39
C ARG A 34 -3.78 -20.43 -14.56
N GLY A 35 -3.03 -19.37 -14.25
CA GLY A 35 -1.57 -19.33 -14.36
C GLY A 35 -1.05 -18.77 -15.69
N ALA A 36 0.11 -18.12 -15.64
CA ALA A 36 0.93 -17.85 -16.81
C ALA A 36 2.00 -18.95 -16.85
N ALA A 37 2.18 -19.61 -18.00
CA ALA A 37 3.19 -20.66 -18.14
C ALA A 37 4.64 -20.12 -18.07
N SER A 38 4.82 -18.79 -18.18
CA SER A 38 6.13 -18.13 -18.19
C SER A 38 6.06 -16.66 -17.76
N LEU A 39 7.18 -16.13 -17.28
CA LEU A 39 7.41 -14.71 -16.97
C LEU A 39 7.24 -13.78 -18.18
N LEU A 40 7.51 -14.30 -19.38
CA LEU A 40 7.42 -13.58 -20.64
C LEU A 40 5.97 -13.44 -21.12
N ASP A 41 5.07 -14.27 -20.59
CA ASP A 41 3.76 -14.50 -21.18
C ASP A 41 2.61 -13.95 -20.32
N ARG A 42 2.78 -12.72 -19.82
CA ARG A 42 1.64 -11.96 -19.32
C ARG A 42 0.76 -11.53 -20.51
N GLY A 43 -0.01 -12.46 -21.04
CA GLY A 43 -0.95 -12.19 -22.11
C GLY A 43 -1.52 -13.46 -22.73
N ALA A 44 -0.70 -14.51 -22.87
CA ALA A 44 -1.18 -15.83 -23.29
C ALA A 44 -1.32 -16.78 -22.10
N SER A 45 -2.04 -16.34 -21.06
CA SER A 45 -2.86 -17.33 -20.35
C SER A 45 -3.73 -17.96 -21.43
N GLU A 46 -3.61 -19.26 -21.66
CA GLU A 46 -4.35 -19.95 -22.72
C GLU A 46 -5.82 -19.49 -22.69
N ARG A 47 -6.31 -19.00 -23.83
CA ARG A 47 -7.66 -18.42 -23.96
C ARG A 47 -8.50 -19.31 -24.82
N MET A 48 -9.78 -19.40 -24.51
CA MET A 48 -10.78 -19.96 -25.41
C MET A 48 -11.90 -18.96 -25.56
N ARG A 49 -12.24 -18.62 -26.80
CA ARG A 49 -13.34 -17.71 -27.12
C ARG A 49 -14.50 -18.52 -27.66
N PHE A 50 -15.71 -18.17 -27.26
CA PHE A 50 -16.95 -18.79 -27.74
C PHE A 50 -17.96 -17.71 -28.14
N SER A 51 -18.79 -18.01 -29.14
CA SER A 51 -19.96 -17.19 -29.44
C SER A 51 -20.92 -17.25 -28.25
N GLY A 52 -21.32 -16.09 -27.74
CA GLY A 52 -22.32 -15.97 -26.67
C GLY A 52 -23.74 -16.27 -27.15
N ALA A 53 -24.00 -16.29 -28.46
CA ALA A 53 -25.29 -16.67 -29.03
C ALA A 53 -25.47 -18.19 -29.13
N ASP A 54 -24.47 -18.89 -29.67
CA ASP A 54 -24.62 -20.31 -30.09
C ASP A 54 -23.61 -21.26 -29.43
N GLY A 55 -22.67 -20.75 -28.63
CA GLY A 55 -21.69 -21.58 -27.93
C GLY A 55 -20.54 -22.13 -28.77
N GLN A 56 -20.50 -21.81 -30.06
CA GLN A 56 -19.47 -22.28 -30.98
C GLN A 56 -18.09 -21.66 -30.68
N PRO A 57 -16.99 -22.42 -30.82
CA PRO A 57 -15.64 -21.90 -30.60
C PRO A 57 -15.30 -20.85 -31.65
N LEU A 58 -14.75 -19.73 -31.18
CA LEU A 58 -14.26 -18.64 -32.03
C LEU A 58 -12.73 -18.68 -32.08
N PRO A 59 -12.12 -18.25 -33.20
CA PRO A 59 -10.67 -18.10 -33.28
C PRO A 59 -10.16 -17.16 -32.19
N VAL A 60 -9.12 -17.62 -31.49
CA VAL A 60 -8.35 -16.77 -30.59
C VAL A 60 -7.40 -15.98 -31.48
N PRO A 61 -7.47 -14.64 -31.50
CA PRO A 61 -6.50 -13.84 -32.23
C PRO A 61 -5.11 -14.21 -31.71
N ALA A 62 -4.16 -14.46 -32.62
CA ALA A 62 -2.76 -14.63 -32.26
C ALA A 62 -2.38 -13.46 -31.33
N ALA A 63 -1.68 -13.77 -30.23
CA ALA A 63 -1.14 -12.71 -29.40
C ALA A 63 -0.30 -11.84 -30.33
N ALA A 64 -0.67 -10.57 -30.48
CA ALA A 64 0.15 -9.65 -31.25
C ALA A 64 1.55 -9.69 -30.66
N ASP A 65 2.57 -9.89 -31.51
CA ASP A 65 3.95 -9.91 -31.05
C ASP A 65 4.19 -8.65 -30.22
N ALA A 66 4.52 -8.84 -28.95
CA ALA A 66 4.76 -7.72 -28.07
C ALA A 66 5.97 -6.97 -28.63
N SER A 67 5.75 -5.74 -29.09
CA SER A 67 6.85 -4.81 -29.42
C SER A 67 7.89 -4.80 -28.28
N ASP A 68 9.16 -4.53 -28.58
CA ASP A 68 10.23 -4.52 -27.55
C ASP A 68 9.86 -3.72 -26.27
N PRO A 69 9.21 -2.53 -26.36
CA PRO A 69 8.73 -1.83 -25.17
C PRO A 69 7.62 -2.56 -24.42
N GLY A 70 6.74 -3.26 -25.15
CA GLY A 70 5.68 -4.10 -24.60
C GLY A 70 6.23 -5.30 -23.83
N MET A 71 7.34 -5.90 -24.27
CA MET A 71 8.02 -6.95 -23.50
C MET A 71 8.57 -6.43 -22.18
N VAL A 72 9.23 -5.27 -22.17
CA VAL A 72 9.72 -4.65 -20.93
C VAL A 72 8.57 -4.35 -19.97
N TYR A 73 7.48 -3.77 -20.48
CA TYR A 73 6.27 -3.54 -19.69
C TYR A 73 5.71 -4.83 -19.09
N ASN A 74 5.67 -5.91 -19.88
CA ASN A 74 5.20 -7.21 -19.44
C ASN A 74 6.12 -7.80 -18.36
N VAL A 75 7.44 -7.76 -18.52
CA VAL A 75 8.38 -8.26 -17.50
C VAL A 75 8.26 -7.44 -16.21
N MET A 76 8.28 -6.10 -16.30
CA MET A 76 8.19 -5.22 -15.13
C MET A 76 6.89 -5.43 -14.38
N THR A 77 5.78 -5.51 -15.11
CA THR A 77 4.50 -5.77 -14.48
C THR A 77 4.52 -7.19 -13.88
N ALA A 78 5.20 -8.19 -14.48
CA ALA A 78 5.20 -9.62 -14.09
C ALA A 78 5.83 -9.78 -12.72
N LEU A 79 6.99 -9.18 -12.59
CA LEU A 79 7.72 -9.03 -11.35
C LEU A 79 6.94 -8.20 -10.32
N HIS A 80 6.20 -7.17 -10.75
CA HIS A 80 5.43 -6.32 -9.82
C HIS A 80 4.19 -7.01 -9.24
N LEU A 81 3.40 -7.69 -10.07
CA LEU A 81 2.17 -8.36 -9.64
C LEU A 81 2.42 -9.76 -9.07
N ILE A 82 3.60 -10.35 -9.32
CA ILE A 82 4.08 -11.63 -8.77
C ILE A 82 3.07 -12.78 -9.01
N ARG A 83 2.28 -12.68 -10.09
CA ARG A 83 1.18 -13.63 -10.38
C ARG A 83 1.66 -15.05 -10.68
N PHE A 84 2.90 -15.19 -11.18
CA PHE A 84 3.53 -16.46 -11.54
C PHE A 84 4.06 -17.24 -10.33
N ALA A 85 4.21 -16.60 -9.17
CA ALA A 85 4.89 -17.19 -8.03
C ALA A 85 4.00 -18.10 -7.19
N ASP A 86 4.55 -19.23 -6.78
CA ASP A 86 3.98 -20.11 -5.75
C ASP A 86 3.95 -19.40 -4.37
N PRO A 87 3.16 -19.91 -3.40
CA PRO A 87 2.99 -19.26 -2.10
C PRO A 87 4.30 -18.92 -1.38
N LEU A 88 5.30 -19.80 -1.42
CA LEU A 88 6.60 -19.55 -0.79
C LEU A 88 7.34 -18.36 -1.43
N VAL A 89 7.39 -18.31 -2.76
CA VAL A 89 8.06 -17.23 -3.49
C VAL A 89 7.33 -15.90 -3.26
N ARG A 90 6.00 -15.90 -3.16
CA ARG A 90 5.22 -14.71 -2.79
C ARG A 90 5.61 -14.16 -1.43
N TRP A 91 5.81 -15.02 -0.42
CA TRP A 91 6.26 -14.60 0.90
C TRP A 91 7.69 -14.04 0.88
N ILE A 92 8.62 -14.65 0.15
CA ILE A 92 9.99 -14.13 0.00
C ILE A 92 9.96 -12.74 -0.64
N PHE A 93 9.23 -12.58 -1.75
CA PHE A 93 9.07 -11.28 -2.42
C PHE A 93 8.39 -10.24 -1.53
N PHE A 94 7.39 -10.65 -0.74
CA PHE A 94 6.72 -9.79 0.22
C PHE A 94 7.71 -9.25 1.27
N PHE A 95 8.51 -10.10 1.90
CA PHE A 95 9.50 -9.65 2.90
C PHE A 95 10.63 -8.83 2.28
N LEU A 96 11.07 -9.16 1.06
CA LEU A 96 12.08 -8.39 0.36
C LEU A 96 11.56 -7.00 -0.01
N GLY A 97 10.32 -6.91 -0.48
CA GLY A 97 9.62 -5.65 -0.75
C GLY A 97 9.41 -4.81 0.51
N LEU A 98 9.03 -5.45 1.62
CA LEU A 98 8.89 -4.77 2.92
C LEU A 98 10.22 -4.20 3.41
N THR A 99 11.30 -4.99 3.30
CA THR A 99 12.65 -4.56 3.67
C THR A 99 13.15 -3.43 2.78
N GLY A 100 12.94 -3.53 1.46
CA GLY A 100 13.29 -2.46 0.52
C GLY A 100 12.54 -1.16 0.80
N THR A 101 11.25 -1.25 1.12
CA THR A 101 10.42 -0.11 1.52
C THR A 101 10.92 0.52 2.81
N PHE A 102 11.26 -0.30 3.80
CA PHE A 102 11.83 0.17 5.07
C PHE A 102 13.19 0.85 4.88
N MET A 103 14.06 0.30 4.03
CA MET A 103 15.36 0.90 3.69
C MET A 103 15.18 2.28 3.04
N ALA A 104 14.29 2.40 2.06
CA ALA A 104 14.01 3.68 1.40
C ALA A 104 13.40 4.71 2.37
N ALA A 105 12.38 4.31 3.14
CA ALA A 105 11.71 5.18 4.11
C ALA A 105 12.67 5.67 5.21
N SER A 106 13.49 4.77 5.76
CA SER A 106 14.48 5.13 6.78
C SER A 106 15.56 6.06 6.23
N GLY A 107 16.05 5.83 5.01
CA GLY A 107 17.00 6.73 4.34
C GLY A 107 16.46 8.16 4.19
N LEU A 108 15.21 8.29 3.75
CA LEU A 108 14.52 9.59 3.64
C LEU A 108 14.37 10.28 5.00
N VAL A 109 14.02 9.55 6.06
CA VAL A 109 13.89 10.11 7.42
C VAL A 109 15.26 10.51 7.97
N LEU A 110 16.28 9.67 7.84
CA LEU A 110 17.63 9.94 8.31
C LEU A 110 18.25 11.16 7.62
N TRP A 111 17.95 11.38 6.35
CA TRP A 111 18.35 12.60 5.63
C TRP A 111 17.84 13.87 6.32
N VAL A 112 16.60 13.87 6.82
CA VAL A 112 15.98 15.00 7.53
C VAL A 112 16.62 15.19 8.91
N VAL A 113 16.87 14.10 9.63
CA VAL A 113 17.49 14.11 10.96
C VAL A 113 18.94 14.62 10.88
N LYS A 114 19.72 14.13 9.91
CA LYS A 114 21.13 14.54 9.72
C LYS A 114 21.29 16.03 9.43
N ARG A 115 20.28 16.66 8.82
CA ARG A 115 20.25 18.11 8.51
C ARG A 115 19.60 18.97 9.60
N GLU A 116 19.16 18.37 10.70
CA GLU A 116 18.62 19.12 11.82
C GLU A 116 19.64 20.09 12.45
N PRO A 117 20.92 19.72 12.67
CA PRO A 117 21.91 20.64 13.24
C PRO A 117 22.18 21.85 12.33
N GLU A 118 22.23 21.64 11.02
CA GLU A 118 22.38 22.70 10.03
C GLU A 118 21.20 23.69 10.11
N ARG A 119 19.96 23.18 10.12
CA ARG A 119 18.75 24.01 10.29
C ARG A 119 18.74 24.77 11.61
N LYS A 120 19.21 24.14 12.69
CA LYS A 120 19.34 24.80 14.00
C LYS A 120 20.36 25.94 13.96
N LYS A 121 21.51 25.76 13.29
CA LYS A 121 22.51 26.83 13.09
C LYS A 121 21.97 28.00 12.26
N LEU A 122 21.18 27.72 11.22
CA LEU A 122 20.56 28.74 10.38
C LEU A 122 19.40 29.48 11.05
N GLY A 123 18.85 28.99 12.17
CA GLY A 123 17.69 29.57 12.86
C GLY A 123 16.37 29.50 12.07
N ARG A 124 16.39 29.02 10.83
CA ARG A 124 15.23 28.85 9.94
C ARG A 124 15.31 27.54 9.17
N THR A 125 14.17 27.06 8.70
CA THR A 125 14.13 25.89 7.80
C THR A 125 14.05 26.35 6.35
N PRO A 126 15.02 26.04 5.48
CA PRO A 126 14.95 26.33 4.05
C PRO A 126 13.71 25.69 3.41
N ALA A 127 13.15 26.32 2.38
CA ALA A 127 11.96 25.84 1.69
C ALA A 127 12.14 24.41 1.13
N SER A 128 13.32 24.10 0.58
CA SER A 128 13.67 22.76 0.11
C SER A 128 13.62 21.70 1.23
N HIS A 129 14.14 22.02 2.42
CA HIS A 129 14.11 21.12 3.57
C HIS A 129 12.68 20.94 4.08
N ARG A 130 11.86 21.99 4.03
CA ARG A 130 10.43 21.91 4.39
C ARG A 130 9.65 21.05 3.38
N LEU A 131 9.93 21.18 2.09
CA LEU A 131 9.32 20.34 1.05
C LEU A 131 9.62 18.86 1.29
N VAL A 132 10.88 18.50 1.53
CA VAL A 132 11.25 17.11 1.85
C VAL A 132 10.56 16.61 3.12
N GLN A 133 10.44 17.45 4.15
CA GLN A 133 9.68 17.10 5.36
C GLN A 133 8.20 16.80 5.07
N ILE A 134 7.57 17.58 4.20
CA ILE A 134 6.16 17.39 3.81
C ILE A 134 6.01 16.10 2.99
N LEU A 135 6.86 15.92 1.97
CA LEU A 135 6.83 14.74 1.10
C LEU A 135 7.12 13.45 1.87
N ASN A 136 8.02 13.46 2.85
CA ASN A 136 8.28 12.28 3.67
C ASN A 136 7.06 11.92 4.53
N VAL A 137 6.41 12.91 5.16
CA VAL A 137 5.21 12.66 5.98
C VAL A 137 4.09 12.10 5.10
N ALA A 138 3.77 12.78 4.01
CA ALA A 138 2.69 12.39 3.12
C ALA A 138 2.98 11.08 2.36
N GLY A 139 4.23 10.85 1.97
CA GLY A 139 4.66 9.67 1.22
C GLY A 139 4.79 8.42 2.08
N ILE A 140 5.04 8.54 3.39
CA ILE A 140 5.18 7.40 4.29
C ILE A 140 3.91 7.24 5.14
N ALA A 141 3.63 8.18 6.03
CA ALA A 141 2.47 8.11 6.92
C ALA A 141 1.16 8.32 6.17
N GLY A 142 1.09 9.35 5.32
CA GLY A 142 -0.10 9.66 4.52
C GLY A 142 -0.48 8.55 3.54
N MET A 143 0.51 7.98 2.85
CA MET A 143 0.31 6.82 1.95
C MET A 143 -0.24 5.61 2.71
N THR A 144 0.33 5.32 3.87
CA THR A 144 -0.14 4.22 4.73
C THR A 144 -1.59 4.46 5.18
N ALA A 145 -1.94 5.68 5.56
CA ALA A 145 -3.31 6.05 5.91
C ALA A 145 -4.28 5.94 4.70
N ALA A 146 -3.84 6.32 3.50
CA ALA A 146 -4.64 6.19 2.29
C ALA A 146 -4.94 4.72 1.95
N ILE A 147 -3.98 3.81 2.17
CA ILE A 147 -4.23 2.36 2.07
C ILE A 147 -5.30 1.93 3.09
N GLY A 148 -5.24 2.44 4.32
CA GLY A 148 -6.31 2.21 5.32
C GLY A 148 -7.68 2.69 4.83
N ALA A 149 -7.74 3.84 4.16
CA ALA A 149 -8.97 4.37 3.61
C ALA A 149 -9.54 3.52 2.46
N LEU A 150 -8.71 2.77 1.72
CA LEU A 150 -9.21 1.80 0.72
C LEU A 150 -10.05 0.70 1.37
N PHE A 151 -9.66 0.19 2.54
CA PHE A 151 -10.47 -0.80 3.26
C PHE A 151 -11.83 -0.23 3.68
N TRP A 152 -11.85 1.03 4.11
CA TRP A 152 -13.10 1.73 4.44
C TRP A 152 -13.96 1.97 3.22
N ALA A 153 -13.37 2.46 2.12
CA ALA A 153 -14.07 2.68 0.87
C ALA A 153 -14.65 1.39 0.31
N ASN A 154 -13.89 0.29 0.35
CA ASN A 154 -14.33 -1.03 -0.07
C ASN A 154 -15.54 -1.52 0.74
N ARG A 155 -15.69 -1.09 1.99
CA ARG A 155 -16.79 -1.52 2.85
C ARG A 155 -18.01 -0.60 2.78
N LEU A 156 -17.80 0.70 2.63
CA LEU A 156 -18.86 1.72 2.62
C LEU A 156 -19.48 1.94 1.23
N ILE A 157 -18.72 1.68 0.16
CA ILE A 157 -19.23 1.85 -1.20
C ILE A 157 -20.10 0.64 -1.57
N PRO A 158 -21.37 0.85 -1.98
CA PRO A 158 -22.28 -0.22 -2.37
C PRO A 158 -21.72 -1.12 -3.46
N ALA A 159 -22.00 -2.43 -3.37
CA ALA A 159 -21.41 -3.41 -4.27
C ALA A 159 -21.95 -3.37 -5.70
N ASP A 160 -23.18 -2.89 -5.86
CA ASP A 160 -23.92 -2.72 -7.11
C ASP A 160 -23.61 -1.40 -7.84
N LEU A 161 -22.78 -0.54 -7.24
CA LEU A 161 -22.50 0.78 -7.77
C LEU A 161 -21.64 0.72 -9.03
N ALA A 162 -22.17 1.24 -10.13
CA ALA A 162 -21.44 1.38 -11.38
C ALA A 162 -20.15 2.22 -11.19
N GLY A 163 -19.03 1.69 -11.68
CA GLY A 163 -17.73 2.33 -11.58
C GLY A 163 -17.12 2.31 -10.17
N ARG A 164 -17.56 1.39 -9.29
CA ARG A 164 -17.08 1.25 -7.91
C ARG A 164 -15.55 1.27 -7.78
N SER A 165 -14.83 0.50 -8.61
CA SER A 165 -13.35 0.45 -8.58
C SER A 165 -12.72 1.82 -8.78
N GLY A 166 -13.25 2.64 -9.69
CA GLY A 166 -12.82 4.02 -9.90
C GLY A 166 -13.04 4.88 -8.66
N ARG A 167 -14.16 4.69 -7.95
CA ARG A 167 -14.47 5.44 -6.71
C ARG A 167 -13.59 5.03 -5.54
N GLU A 168 -13.25 3.75 -5.41
CA GLU A 168 -12.28 3.26 -4.41
C GLU A 168 -10.91 3.91 -4.64
N ILE A 169 -10.44 3.93 -5.89
CA ILE A 169 -9.17 4.58 -6.27
C ILE A 169 -9.23 6.10 -6.02
N GLN A 170 -10.35 6.75 -6.34
CA GLN A 170 -10.53 8.17 -6.03
C GLN A 170 -10.48 8.44 -4.53
N ALA A 171 -11.13 7.62 -3.70
CA ALA A 171 -11.09 7.77 -2.25
C ALA A 171 -9.65 7.69 -1.72
N PHE A 172 -8.84 6.75 -2.24
CA PHE A 172 -7.42 6.66 -1.94
C PHE A 172 -6.68 7.96 -2.27
N PHE A 173 -6.79 8.46 -3.50
CA PHE A 173 -6.09 9.67 -3.93
C PHE A 173 -6.56 10.93 -3.19
N VAL A 174 -7.85 11.02 -2.88
CA VAL A 174 -8.42 12.12 -2.08
C VAL A 174 -7.82 12.10 -0.68
N VAL A 175 -7.85 10.96 0.02
CA VAL A 175 -7.28 10.87 1.38
C VAL A 175 -5.77 11.13 1.36
N TRP A 176 -5.06 10.59 0.39
CA TRP A 176 -3.62 10.83 0.25
C TRP A 176 -3.31 12.32 -0.03
N GLY A 177 -4.07 12.96 -0.91
CA GLY A 177 -3.97 14.39 -1.21
C GLY A 177 -4.30 15.27 0.01
N LEU A 178 -5.30 14.88 0.81
CA LEU A 178 -5.61 15.54 2.09
C LEU A 178 -4.47 15.38 3.09
N CYS A 179 -3.81 14.21 3.17
CA CYS A 179 -2.61 14.04 3.98
C CYS A 179 -1.46 14.93 3.49
N LEU A 180 -1.29 15.10 2.18
CA LEU A 180 -0.29 16.01 1.63
C LEU A 180 -0.58 17.46 2.03
N LEU A 181 -1.81 17.94 1.83
CA LEU A 181 -2.24 19.28 2.21
C LEU A 181 -2.11 19.51 3.72
N HIS A 182 -2.53 18.54 4.53
CA HIS A 182 -2.37 18.55 5.99
C HIS A 182 -0.91 18.71 6.42
N ALA A 183 0.02 18.00 5.78
CA ALA A 183 1.44 18.11 6.09
C ALA A 183 2.02 19.51 5.81
N THR A 184 1.44 20.27 4.86
CA THR A 184 1.87 21.66 4.59
C THR A 184 1.54 22.61 5.74
N THR A 185 0.38 22.43 6.38
CA THR A 185 -0.16 23.36 7.41
C THR A 185 0.29 23.01 8.83
N ARG A 186 0.77 21.79 9.07
CA ARG A 186 1.18 21.33 10.40
C ARG A 186 2.70 21.35 10.61
N PRO A 187 3.18 21.64 11.84
CA PRO A 187 4.58 21.43 12.20
C PRO A 187 4.99 19.98 11.93
N HIS A 188 6.22 19.77 11.43
CA HIS A 188 6.69 18.47 10.92
C HIS A 188 6.39 17.30 11.87
N ARG A 189 6.67 17.46 13.17
CA ARG A 189 6.45 16.41 14.17
C ARG A 189 4.97 16.15 14.46
N ALA A 190 4.15 17.21 14.47
CA ALA A 190 2.71 17.09 14.66
C ALA A 190 2.08 16.38 13.45
N ALA A 191 2.51 16.73 12.24
CA ALA A 191 2.05 16.10 11.00
C ALA A 191 2.29 14.58 11.00
N TRP A 192 3.51 14.14 11.37
CA TRP A 192 3.82 12.71 11.55
C TRP A 192 2.86 12.04 12.54
N ARG A 193 2.75 12.61 13.75
CA ARG A 193 1.94 12.03 14.81
C ARG A 193 0.47 11.92 14.42
N GLU A 194 -0.09 12.98 13.85
CA GLU A 194 -1.50 13.06 13.46
C GLU A 194 -1.83 12.06 12.33
N GLN A 195 -0.99 11.98 11.28
CA GLN A 195 -1.23 11.03 10.19
C GLN A 195 -1.04 9.57 10.60
N LEU A 196 -0.08 9.28 11.48
CA LEU A 196 0.09 7.93 12.03
C LEU A 196 -1.09 7.53 12.91
N TRP A 197 -1.62 8.44 13.73
CA TRP A 197 -2.84 8.17 14.51
C TRP A 197 -4.07 8.00 13.62
N PHE A 198 -4.18 8.81 12.57
CA PHE A 198 -5.25 8.68 11.60
C PHE A 198 -5.21 7.32 10.90
N GLY A 199 -4.04 6.90 10.41
CA GLY A 199 -3.84 5.55 9.87
C GLY A 199 -4.14 4.45 10.91
N ALA A 200 -3.67 4.61 12.15
CA ALA A 200 -3.94 3.68 13.24
C ALA A 200 -5.45 3.51 13.50
N ALA A 201 -6.21 4.61 13.47
CA ALA A 201 -7.66 4.59 13.60
C ALA A 201 -8.32 3.87 12.41
N LEU A 202 -7.91 4.17 11.17
CA LEU A 202 -8.45 3.51 9.98
C LEU A 202 -8.24 1.99 10.04
N PHE A 203 -7.03 1.52 10.34
CA PHE A 203 -6.75 0.08 10.43
C PHE A 203 -7.38 -0.56 11.67
N GLY A 204 -7.28 0.07 12.84
CA GLY A 204 -7.78 -0.48 14.10
C GLY A 204 -9.31 -0.54 14.20
N LEU A 205 -10.01 0.39 13.54
CA LEU A 205 -11.47 0.42 13.50
C LEU A 205 -12.08 -0.29 12.28
N ALA A 206 -11.26 -0.75 11.32
CA ALA A 206 -11.77 -1.49 10.17
C ALA A 206 -12.51 -2.79 10.55
N PRO A 207 -12.06 -3.62 11.52
CA PRO A 207 -12.83 -4.78 11.98
C PRO A 207 -14.15 -4.41 12.67
N VAL A 208 -14.20 -3.25 13.32
CA VAL A 208 -15.44 -2.71 13.92
C VAL A 208 -16.42 -2.33 12.82
N LEU A 209 -15.94 -1.65 11.79
CA LEU A 209 -16.72 -1.36 10.59
C LEU A 209 -17.20 -2.65 9.92
N ASN A 210 -16.33 -3.65 9.83
CA ASN A 210 -16.66 -4.97 9.28
C ASN A 210 -17.77 -5.66 10.09
N ALA A 211 -17.74 -5.56 11.42
CA ALA A 211 -18.79 -6.09 12.29
C ALA A 211 -20.12 -5.35 12.14
N TRP A 212 -20.11 -4.05 11.83
CA TRP A 212 -21.33 -3.26 11.69
C TRP A 212 -22.00 -3.40 10.32
N THR A 213 -21.19 -3.57 9.27
CA THR A 213 -21.65 -3.66 7.87
C THR A 213 -21.69 -5.10 7.34
N GLY A 214 -21.18 -6.05 8.12
CA GLY A 214 -21.02 -7.44 7.74
C GLY A 214 -21.98 -8.39 8.42
N THR A 215 -22.04 -9.60 7.86
CA THR A 215 -22.79 -10.72 8.44
C THR A 215 -21.99 -11.50 9.48
N VAL A 216 -20.66 -11.48 9.37
CA VAL A 216 -19.75 -12.21 10.27
C VAL A 216 -18.69 -11.25 10.79
N HIS A 217 -18.64 -11.09 12.11
CA HIS A 217 -17.60 -10.32 12.79
C HIS A 217 -16.43 -11.22 13.25
N LEU A 218 -15.27 -10.64 13.58
CA LEU A 218 -14.06 -11.37 13.98
C LEU A 218 -14.30 -12.51 15.00
N GLY A 219 -15.05 -12.24 16.08
CA GLY A 219 -15.39 -13.27 17.08
C GLY A 219 -16.15 -14.48 16.50
N GLN A 220 -17.13 -14.24 15.62
CA GLN A 220 -17.85 -15.31 14.93
C GLN A 220 -16.95 -16.03 13.91
N ALA A 221 -16.09 -15.29 13.20
CA ALA A 221 -15.15 -15.88 12.25
C ALA A 221 -14.20 -16.88 12.94
N ILE A 222 -13.71 -16.55 14.14
CA ILE A 222 -12.87 -17.44 14.94
C ILE A 222 -13.66 -18.67 15.40
N GLN A 223 -14.88 -18.48 15.91
CA GLN A 223 -15.74 -19.59 16.36
C GLN A 223 -16.12 -20.55 15.22
N GLN A 224 -16.33 -20.02 14.01
CA GLN A 224 -16.68 -20.78 12.83
C GLN A 224 -15.45 -21.39 12.12
N GLY A 225 -14.24 -21.15 12.63
CA GLY A 225 -13.00 -21.64 12.01
C GLY A 225 -12.66 -20.97 10.67
N ASN A 226 -13.25 -19.80 10.36
CA ASN A 226 -12.96 -19.05 9.15
C ASN A 226 -11.63 -18.28 9.30
N ALA A 227 -10.53 -19.01 9.12
CA ALA A 227 -9.17 -18.50 9.28
C ALA A 227 -8.84 -17.32 8.36
N LEU A 228 -9.44 -17.24 7.17
CA LEU A 228 -9.20 -16.16 6.22
C LEU A 228 -9.75 -14.83 6.74
N LEU A 229 -11.03 -14.81 7.13
CA LEU A 229 -11.67 -13.58 7.62
C LEU A 229 -11.04 -13.13 8.95
N ALA A 230 -10.80 -14.07 9.86
CA ALA A 230 -10.11 -13.77 11.11
C ALA A 230 -8.67 -13.26 10.89
N GLY A 231 -7.94 -13.85 9.94
CA GLY A 231 -6.57 -13.43 9.61
C GLY A 231 -6.49 -12.01 9.07
N ILE A 232 -7.44 -11.60 8.23
CA ILE A 232 -7.53 -10.23 7.71
C ILE A 232 -7.76 -9.24 8.85
N ASP A 233 -8.80 -9.46 9.66
CA ASP A 233 -9.16 -8.56 10.76
C ASP A 233 -8.03 -8.45 11.80
N LEU A 234 -7.38 -9.57 12.15
CA LEU A 234 -6.22 -9.58 13.05
C LEU A 234 -5.02 -8.82 12.47
N THR A 235 -4.78 -8.94 11.16
CA THR A 235 -3.69 -8.20 10.50
C THR A 235 -3.96 -6.70 10.51
N LEU A 236 -5.20 -6.28 10.24
CA LEU A 236 -5.59 -4.86 10.32
C LEU A 236 -5.44 -4.31 11.74
N LEU A 237 -5.84 -5.08 12.76
CA LEU A 237 -5.60 -4.70 14.16
C LEU A 237 -4.12 -4.58 14.49
N ALA A 238 -3.30 -5.54 14.07
CA ALA A 238 -1.85 -5.53 14.30
C ALA A 238 -1.19 -4.30 13.65
N LEU A 239 -1.60 -3.95 12.42
CA LEU A 239 -1.14 -2.73 11.75
C LEU A 239 -1.58 -1.47 12.49
N GLY A 240 -2.85 -1.41 12.91
CA GLY A 240 -3.37 -0.29 13.70
C GLY A 240 -2.61 -0.06 15.00
N ILE A 241 -2.35 -1.13 15.76
CA ILE A 241 -1.56 -1.11 17.00
C ILE A 241 -0.12 -0.66 16.72
N THR A 242 0.49 -1.19 15.66
CA THR A 242 1.86 -0.83 15.28
C THR A 242 1.97 0.66 14.95
N LEU A 243 1.04 1.20 14.15
CA LEU A 243 1.00 2.62 13.82
C LEU A 243 0.75 3.50 15.06
N ALA A 244 -0.15 3.09 15.95
CA ALA A 244 -0.38 3.77 17.22
C ALA A 244 0.88 3.80 18.10
N ALA A 245 1.61 2.68 18.18
CA ALA A 245 2.87 2.59 18.92
C ALA A 245 3.95 3.51 18.33
N ILE A 246 4.08 3.56 17.00
CA ILE A 246 4.99 4.48 16.31
C ILE A 246 4.57 5.94 16.56
N ALA A 247 3.28 6.27 16.45
CA ALA A 247 2.75 7.61 16.72
C ALA A 247 3.07 8.08 18.15
N ARG A 248 2.91 7.19 19.15
CA ARG A 248 3.30 7.45 20.54
C ARG A 248 4.79 7.70 20.67
N LYS A 249 5.65 6.85 20.11
CA LYS A 249 7.11 7.03 20.14
C LYS A 249 7.54 8.36 19.52
N VAL A 250 6.99 8.73 18.36
CA VAL A 250 7.23 10.04 17.72
C VAL A 250 6.79 11.19 18.62
N GLY A 251 5.65 11.06 19.30
CA GLY A 251 5.12 12.04 20.25
C GLY A 251 5.90 12.14 21.58
N MET A 252 6.59 11.08 22.00
CA MET A 252 7.40 11.05 23.21
C MET A 252 8.87 11.43 22.97
N HIS A 253 9.37 11.34 21.73
CA HIS A 253 10.75 11.67 21.40
C HIS A 253 11.10 13.14 21.68
N ARG A 254 11.68 13.41 22.85
CA ARG A 254 12.32 14.69 23.14
C ARG A 254 13.71 14.66 22.50
N PRO A 255 14.05 15.59 21.59
CA PRO A 255 15.42 15.70 21.13
C PRO A 255 16.29 15.95 22.36
N LEU A 256 17.36 15.18 22.54
CA LEU A 256 18.31 15.38 23.62
C LEU A 256 18.74 16.84 23.58
N THR A 257 18.31 17.62 24.58
CA THR A 257 18.74 19.01 24.72
C THR A 257 20.25 18.94 24.84
N ALA A 258 20.98 19.49 23.86
CA ALA A 258 22.43 19.56 23.94
C ALA A 258 22.76 20.25 25.27
N ARG A 259 23.41 19.52 26.18
CA ARG A 259 23.82 20.02 27.49
C ARG A 259 24.60 21.30 27.21
N ARG A 260 24.04 22.45 27.63
CA ARG A 260 24.68 23.76 27.51
C ARG A 260 26.08 23.60 28.11
N PRO A 261 27.18 23.93 27.39
CA PRO A 261 28.50 23.88 27.97
C PRO A 261 28.44 24.73 29.23
N GLN A 262 28.68 24.11 30.38
CA GLN A 262 28.77 24.81 31.65
C GLN A 262 29.92 25.80 31.45
N ALA A 263 29.60 27.10 31.44
CA ALA A 263 30.61 28.14 31.30
C ALA A 263 31.66 27.86 32.36
N ARG A 264 32.90 27.57 31.94
CA ARG A 264 34.03 27.49 32.87
C ARG A 264 34.05 28.84 33.58
N SER A 265 33.87 28.83 34.91
CA SER A 265 34.10 30.02 35.72
C SER A 265 35.47 30.60 35.33
N PRO A 266 35.59 31.92 35.14
CA PRO A 266 36.89 32.53 34.99
C PRO A 266 37.69 32.17 36.24
N ALA A 267 38.81 31.47 36.07
CA ALA A 267 39.76 31.28 37.15
C ALA A 267 40.14 32.68 37.64
N ALA A 268 39.92 32.93 38.94
CA ALA A 268 40.30 34.17 39.58
C ALA A 268 41.80 34.38 39.34
N THR A 269 42.12 35.41 38.57
CA THR A 269 43.47 35.97 38.48
C THR A 269 43.88 36.37 39.90
N HIS A 270 44.73 35.58 40.53
CA HIS A 270 45.50 36.03 41.69
C HIS A 270 46.34 37.23 41.24
N ARG A 271 45.88 38.42 41.59
CA ARG A 271 46.76 39.59 41.72
C ARG A 271 47.59 39.35 42.98
N GLU A 272 48.81 38.87 42.82
CA GLU A 272 49.84 39.16 43.81
C GLU A 272 50.40 40.53 43.47
N ALA A 273 49.99 41.49 44.29
CA ALA A 273 50.66 42.77 44.43
C ALA A 273 51.86 42.58 45.38
N GLU A 274 52.97 43.13 44.93
CA GLU A 274 54.23 43.47 45.61
C GLU A 274 54.24 43.42 47.15
N ALA A 275 55.24 42.72 47.70
CA ALA A 275 56.09 43.17 48.81
C ALA A 275 57.45 42.46 48.73
#